data_AF-A0A6B3EYI9-F1
#
_entry.id   AF-A0A6B3EYI9-F1
#
_cell.length_a   1.000
_cell.length_b   1.000
_cell.length_c   1.000
_cell.angle_alpha   90.00
_cell.angle_beta   90.00
_cell.angle_gamma   90.00
#
_symmetry.space_group_name_H-M   'P 1'
#
loop_
_entity.id
_entity.type
_entity.pdbx_description
1 polymer ?
#
loop_
_entity_poly.entity_id
_entity_poly.type
_entity_poly.pdbx_seq_one_letter_code
_entity_poly.pdbx_strand_id
1 'polypeptide(L)'
;SAALDQAVEHVTGLTTVAVAEKDPAASRLLAARVPHARNLGDITAVDWKAVAGELPRPAALTAGFPCQDISNAGPRGGIAGDRSGLWKTVAE
;
A
#
# COMPACT_ATOMS: atom_id res chain seq x y z
N SER A 1 -1.35 -6.10 7.55
CA SER A 1 -1.98 -7.40 7.82
C SER A 1 -2.13 -8.29 6.58
N ALA A 2 -1.84 -7.81 5.37
CA ALA A 2 -2.14 -8.51 4.11
C ALA A 2 -3.64 -8.77 3.83
N ALA A 3 -4.55 -8.22 4.64
CA ALA A 3 -5.97 -8.60 4.56
C ALA A 3 -6.62 -8.18 3.23
N LEU A 4 -6.28 -6.99 2.73
CA LEU A 4 -6.77 -6.50 1.44
C LEU A 4 -6.19 -7.35 0.29
N ASP A 5 -4.87 -7.58 0.33
CA ASP A 5 -4.15 -8.39 -0.66
C ASP A 5 -4.78 -9.78 -0.79
N GLN A 6 -4.89 -10.51 0.31
CA GLN A 6 -5.46 -11.86 0.33
C GLN A 6 -6.93 -11.90 -0.13
N ALA A 7 -7.73 -10.88 0.20
CA ALA A 7 -9.12 -10.80 -0.26
C ALA A 7 -9.20 -10.60 -1.78
N VAL A 8 -8.33 -9.75 -2.34
CA VAL A 8 -8.26 -9.51 -3.78
C VAL A 8 -7.78 -10.74 -4.51
N GLU A 9 -6.72 -11.41 -4.03
CA GLU A 9 -6.26 -12.67 -4.61
C GLU A 9 -7.37 -13.72 -4.61
N HIS A 10 -8.11 -13.84 -3.50
CA HIS A 10 -9.18 -14.82 -3.35
C HIS A 10 -10.33 -14.59 -4.34
N VAL A 11 -10.75 -13.34 -4.55
CA VAL A 11 -11.90 -13.01 -5.40
C VAL A 11 -11.54 -12.95 -6.88
N THR A 12 -10.30 -12.57 -7.22
CA THR A 12 -9.89 -12.30 -8.61
C THR A 12 -8.95 -13.34 -9.20
N GLY A 13 -8.27 -14.13 -8.36
CA GLY A 13 -7.19 -15.02 -8.78
C GLY A 13 -5.89 -14.29 -9.15
N LEU A 14 -5.82 -12.96 -9.04
CA LEU A 14 -4.61 -12.19 -9.30
C LEU A 14 -3.66 -12.28 -8.11
N THR A 15 -2.43 -12.76 -8.32
CA THR A 15 -1.41 -12.84 -7.27
C THR A 15 -0.81 -11.48 -6.94
N THR A 16 -0.56 -11.22 -5.66
CA THR A 16 0.13 -10.02 -5.17
C THR A 16 1.61 -10.09 -5.50
N VAL A 17 2.06 -9.24 -6.43
CA VAL A 17 3.47 -9.23 -6.87
C VAL A 17 4.35 -8.25 -6.09
N ALA A 18 3.74 -7.21 -5.53
CA ALA A 18 4.44 -6.19 -4.74
C ALA A 18 3.50 -5.60 -3.68
N VAL A 19 4.11 -5.20 -2.57
CA VAL A 19 3.48 -4.45 -1.48
C VAL A 19 4.34 -3.24 -1.14
N ALA A 20 3.81 -2.25 -0.44
CA ALA A 20 4.59 -1.11 0.03
C ALA A 20 4.20 -0.77 1.47
N GLU A 21 5.04 -1.21 2.41
CA GLU A 21 4.86 -1.00 3.84
C GLU A 21 6.20 -0.60 4.46
N LYS A 22 6.18 0.47 5.25
CA LYS A 22 7.38 1.02 5.90
C LYS A 22 7.48 0.67 7.37
N ASP A 23 6.37 0.33 8.02
CA ASP A 23 6.40 -0.12 9.40
C ASP A 23 7.11 -1.49 9.47
N PRO A 24 8.18 -1.64 10.28
CA PRO A 24 8.95 -2.88 10.34
C PRO A 24 8.13 -4.08 10.85
N ALA A 25 7.15 -3.87 11.74
CA ALA A 25 6.34 -4.96 12.27
C ALA A 25 5.30 -5.44 11.25
N ALA A 26 4.63 -4.52 10.58
CA ALA A 26 3.71 -4.81 9.49
C ALA A 26 4.45 -5.46 8.30
N SER A 27 5.66 -4.99 7.98
CA SER A 27 6.52 -5.60 6.95
C SER A 27 6.84 -7.06 7.24
N ARG A 28 7.14 -7.42 8.49
CA ARG A 28 7.36 -8.83 8.89
C ARG A 28 6.11 -9.67 8.71
N LEU A 29 4.92 -9.13 9.02
CA LEU A 29 3.66 -9.82 8.78
C LEU A 29 3.40 -10.04 7.29
N LEU A 30 3.72 -9.07 6.44
CA LEU A 30 3.61 -9.20 4.99
C LEU A 30 4.58 -10.27 4.46
N ALA A 31 5.84 -10.26 4.89
CA ALA A 31 6.82 -11.28 4.49
C ALA A 31 6.38 -12.71 4.86
N ALA A 32 5.62 -12.88 5.95
CA ALA A 32 5.07 -14.19 6.34
C ALA A 32 3.81 -14.59 5.53
N ARG A 33 2.97 -13.63 5.14
CA ARG A 33 1.66 -13.89 4.50
C ARG A 33 1.69 -13.89 2.98
N VAL A 34 2.52 -13.05 2.39
CA VAL A 34 2.74 -12.91 0.94
C VAL A 34 4.24 -13.00 0.64
N PRO A 35 4.90 -14.14 0.93
CA PRO A 35 6.36 -14.26 0.89
C PRO A 35 6.98 -14.07 -0.51
N HIS A 36 6.17 -14.15 -1.56
CA HIS A 36 6.58 -13.93 -2.95
C HIS A 36 6.48 -12.46 -3.37
N ALA A 37 5.77 -11.62 -2.63
CA ALA A 37 5.60 -10.22 -2.96
C ALA A 37 6.83 -9.40 -2.52
N ARG A 38 7.36 -8.56 -3.42
CA ARG A 38 8.42 -7.61 -3.08
C ARG A 38 7.84 -6.47 -2.24
N ASN A 39 8.43 -6.19 -1.07
CA ASN A 39 8.11 -4.96 -0.33
C ASN A 39 8.95 -3.79 -0.86
N LEU A 40 8.27 -2.76 -1.38
CA LEU A 40 8.88 -1.54 -1.92
C LEU A 40 9.23 -0.51 -0.83
N GLY A 41 8.71 -0.65 0.38
CA GLY A 41 8.99 0.25 1.50
C GLY A 41 8.09 1.49 1.53
N ASP A 42 8.67 2.64 1.92
CA ASP A 42 7.93 3.91 2.03
C ASP A 42 7.62 4.49 0.66
N ILE A 43 6.34 4.50 0.28
CA ILE A 43 5.87 4.97 -1.03
C ILE A 43 6.28 6.42 -1.36
N THR A 44 6.59 7.24 -0.35
CA THR A 44 7.05 8.62 -0.57
C THR A 44 8.52 8.70 -0.96
N ALA A 45 9.27 7.60 -0.88
CA ALA A 45 10.70 7.52 -1.17
C ALA A 45 11.03 6.51 -2.28
N VAL A 46 10.03 5.81 -2.83
CA VAL A 46 10.21 4.85 -3.92
C VAL A 46 10.57 5.56 -5.22
N ASP A 47 11.59 5.05 -5.92
CA ASP A 47 11.84 5.41 -7.32
C ASP A 47 10.86 4.65 -8.22
N TRP A 48 9.71 5.26 -8.49
CA TRP A 48 8.67 4.66 -9.32
C TRP A 48 9.07 4.45 -10.78
N LYS A 49 10.04 5.22 -11.30
CA LYS A 49 10.54 5.02 -12.67
C LYS A 49 11.37 3.73 -12.75
N ALA A 50 12.22 3.49 -11.77
CA ALA A 50 12.97 2.24 -11.67
C ALA A 50 12.01 1.05 -11.51
N VAL A 51 11.03 1.16 -10.61
CA VAL A 51 10.03 0.10 -10.39
C VAL A 51 9.24 -0.19 -11.67
N ALA A 52 8.82 0.82 -12.42
CA ALA A 52 8.11 0.65 -13.69
C ALA A 52 8.96 0.00 -14.80
N GLY A 53 10.30 0.09 -14.70
CA GLY A 53 11.22 -0.62 -15.59
C GLY A 53 11.45 -2.09 -15.19
N GLU A 54 11.28 -2.43 -13.91
CA GLU A 54 11.55 -3.77 -13.36
C GLU A 54 10.28 -4.64 -13.27
N LEU A 55 9.14 -4.06 -12.94
CA LEU A 55 7.89 -4.77 -12.74
C LEU A 55 6.93 -4.57 -13.91
N PRO A 56 6.29 -5.66 -14.40
CA PRO A 56 5.18 -5.53 -15.35
C PRO A 56 4.07 -4.65 -14.77
N ARG A 57 3.37 -3.91 -15.64
CA ARG A 57 2.22 -3.11 -15.23
C ARG A 57 1.17 -4.02 -14.55
N PRO A 58 0.77 -3.75 -13.30
CA PRO A 58 -0.19 -4.60 -12.61
C PRO A 58 -1.58 -4.43 -13.21
N ALA A 59 -2.36 -5.52 -13.23
CA ALA A 59 -3.75 -5.50 -13.66
C ALA A 59 -4.67 -4.78 -12.65
N ALA A 60 -4.27 -4.75 -11.37
CA ALA A 60 -4.98 -4.07 -10.30
C ALA A 60 -3.98 -3.39 -9.35
N LEU A 61 -4.36 -2.22 -8.85
CA LEU A 61 -3.68 -1.54 -7.75
C LEU A 61 -4.69 -1.37 -6.62
N THR A 62 -4.29 -1.74 -5.41
CA THR A 62 -5.12 -1.58 -4.22
C THR A 62 -4.35 -0.80 -3.17
N ALA A 63 -5.06 0.03 -2.42
CA ALA A 63 -4.44 0.87 -1.41
C ALA A 63 -5.42 1.13 -0.27
N GLY A 64 -4.91 1.02 0.95
CA GLY A 64 -5.51 1.61 2.14
C GLY A 64 -4.58 2.70 2.65
N PHE A 65 -5.08 3.91 2.79
CA PHE A 65 -4.29 5.04 3.30
C PHE A 65 -4.79 5.45 4.70
N PRO A 66 -3.95 6.11 5.51
CA PRO A 66 -4.30 6.49 6.87
C PRO A 66 -5.50 7.46 6.90
N CYS A 67 -6.61 7.06 7.50
CA CYS A 67 -7.84 7.88 7.54
C CYS A 67 -7.94 8.80 8.76
N GLN A 68 -6.91 8.88 9.60
CA GLN A 68 -7.02 9.48 10.93
C GLN A 68 -7.45 10.95 10.86
N ASP A 69 -6.95 11.72 9.90
CA ASP A 69 -7.34 13.14 9.78
C ASP A 69 -8.74 13.34 9.21
N ILE A 70 -9.36 12.32 8.63
CA ILE A 70 -10.71 12.38 8.04
C ILE A 70 -11.76 11.87 9.03
N SER A 71 -11.40 10.88 9.85
CA SER A 71 -12.32 10.20 10.75
C SER A 71 -12.99 11.15 11.76
N ASN A 72 -14.27 10.91 12.05
CA ASN A 72 -15.00 11.58 13.14
C ASN A 72 -14.34 11.36 14.52
N ALA A 73 -13.63 10.24 14.68
CA ALA A 73 -12.88 9.92 15.90
C ALA A 73 -11.45 10.51 15.90
N GLY A 74 -11.04 11.19 14.83
CA GLY A 74 -9.71 11.79 14.68
C GLY A 74 -9.72 13.33 14.73
N PRO A 75 -8.60 13.98 14.41
CA PRO A 75 -8.45 15.43 14.48
C PRO A 75 -9.30 16.21 13.46
N ARG A 76 -9.88 15.54 12.46
CA ARG A 76 -10.71 16.15 11.41
C ARG A 76 -9.96 17.21 10.57
N GLY A 77 -8.66 16.99 10.33
CA GLY A 77 -7.82 17.78 9.42
C GLY A 77 -8.16 17.61 7.92
N GLY A 78 -9.05 16.68 7.57
CA GLY A 78 -9.48 16.41 6.20
C GLY A 78 -8.41 15.68 5.37
N ILE A 79 -8.70 15.43 4.09
CA ILE A 79 -7.83 14.68 3.14
C ILE A 79 -6.46 15.33 2.89
N ALA A 80 -6.29 16.59 3.30
CA ALA A 80 -5.03 17.31 3.21
C ALA A 80 -4.19 17.23 4.49
N GLY A 81 -4.67 16.55 5.54
CA GLY A 81 -3.94 16.38 6.79
C GLY A 81 -2.68 15.53 6.63
N ASP A 82 -1.76 15.63 7.60
CA ASP A 82 -0.42 15.03 7.53
C ASP A 82 -0.41 13.52 7.24
N ARG A 83 -1.41 12.77 7.73
CA ARG A 83 -1.49 11.31 7.56
C ARG A 83 -2.35 10.94 6.37
N SER A 84 -3.52 11.56 6.25
CA SER A 84 -4.45 11.24 5.15
C SER A 84 -4.04 11.81 3.80
N GLY A 85 -3.19 12.85 3.80
CA GLY A 85 -2.57 13.42 2.61
C GLY A 85 -1.71 12.44 1.82
N LEU A 86 -1.31 11.32 2.44
CA LEU A 86 -0.62 10.22 1.76
C LEU A 86 -1.43 9.66 0.57
N TRP A 87 -2.75 9.85 0.55
CA TRP A 87 -3.60 9.56 -0.62
C TRP A 87 -3.06 10.15 -1.92
N LYS A 88 -2.47 11.36 -1.89
CA LYS A 88 -1.93 12.00 -3.10
C LYS A 88 -0.82 11.17 -3.73
N THR A 89 0.06 10.60 -2.91
CA THR A 89 1.13 9.67 -3.36
C THR A 89 0.59 8.39 -3.98
N VAL A 90 -0.65 8.00 -3.65
CA VAL A 90 -1.32 6.83 -4.25
C VAL A 90 -2.01 7.19 -5.56
N ALA A 91 -2.61 8.38 -5.64
CA ALA A 91 -3.47 8.79 -6.74
C ALA A 91 -2.72 9.44 -7.92
N GLU A 92 -1.54 10.01 -7.66
CA GLU A 92 -0.69 10.73 -8.62
C GLU A 92 0.51 9.88 -9.05
#